data_AF-A0A425VT20-F1
#
_entry.id   AF-A0A425VT20-F1
#
_cell.length_a   1.000
_cell.length_b   1.000
_cell.length_c   1.000
_cell.angle_alpha   90.00
_cell.angle_beta   90.00
_cell.angle_gamma   90.00
#
_symmetry.space_group_name_H-M   'P 1'
#
loop_
_entity.id
_entity.type
_entity.pdbx_description
1 polymer ?
#
loop_
_entity_poly.entity_id
_entity_poly.type
_entity_poly.pdbx_seq_one_letter_code
_entity_poly.pdbx_strand_id
1 'polypeptide(L)'
;MQRDSLVHVAATGGYGSVFEVQNGVCEVGLLDPMAEEYSLMVPQTALEELDPATDADRRELVGRLALLHLRVTRGLLARDGFELYVGRNEDDAFELWFAQGLARTQRVATLDADAAANLTEVLLPLGLDAWEDGGAPCLDGWGWSLELVGAGMGQAAYGTAPAACADADAGACEGLRDLVTALAGLGLPVEWCPDGPHATGGDGA
;
A
#
# COMPACT_ATOMS: atom_id res chain seq x y z
N MET A 1 -9.46 -13.48 -12.93
CA MET A 1 -9.50 -12.08 -12.52
C MET A 1 -10.86 -11.75 -11.98
N GLN A 2 -10.86 -11.20 -10.78
CA GLN A 2 -12.02 -10.76 -10.05
C GLN A 2 -11.75 -9.36 -9.52
N ARG A 3 -12.76 -8.74 -8.90
CA ARG A 3 -12.52 -7.57 -8.07
C ARG A 3 -11.38 -7.88 -7.12
N ASP A 4 -10.61 -6.86 -6.84
CA ASP A 4 -9.49 -6.81 -5.95
C ASP A 4 -8.22 -7.49 -6.49
N SER A 5 -8.27 -8.45 -7.44
CA SER A 5 -7.07 -9.04 -8.05
C SER A 5 -5.94 -8.03 -8.33
N LEU A 6 -4.73 -8.32 -7.84
CA LEU A 6 -3.53 -7.56 -8.22
C LEU A 6 -3.09 -7.98 -9.61
N VAL A 7 -2.78 -6.99 -10.45
CA VAL A 7 -2.51 -7.20 -11.87
C VAL A 7 -1.27 -6.41 -12.30
N HIS A 8 -0.56 -6.96 -13.28
CA HIS A 8 0.35 -6.19 -14.13
C HIS A 8 -0.44 -5.61 -15.31
N VAL A 9 -0.28 -4.30 -15.54
CA VAL A 9 -0.99 -3.53 -16.55
C VAL A 9 -0.04 -3.26 -17.71
N ALA A 10 -0.16 -4.05 -18.79
CA ALA A 10 0.78 -3.97 -19.91
C ALA A 10 0.84 -2.59 -20.59
N ALA A 11 -0.26 -1.83 -20.56
CA ALA A 11 -0.34 -0.51 -21.18
C ALA A 11 0.53 0.55 -20.50
N THR A 12 0.70 0.44 -19.18
CA THR A 12 1.52 1.37 -18.38
C THR A 12 2.86 0.76 -17.97
N GLY A 13 3.01 -0.57 -18.07
CA GLY A 13 4.16 -1.31 -17.55
C GLY A 13 4.18 -1.35 -16.02
N GLY A 14 3.11 -0.92 -15.36
CA GLY A 14 2.99 -0.83 -13.90
C GLY A 14 2.06 -1.90 -13.33
N TYR A 15 1.74 -1.74 -12.05
CA TYR A 15 0.84 -2.63 -11.33
C TYR A 15 -0.47 -1.91 -10.97
N GLY A 16 -1.51 -2.70 -10.72
CA GLY A 16 -2.83 -2.19 -10.38
C GLY A 16 -3.62 -3.15 -9.51
N SER A 17 -4.69 -2.64 -8.92
CA SER A 17 -5.74 -3.43 -8.26
C SER A 17 -7.05 -3.29 -9.04
N VAL A 18 -7.74 -4.39 -9.29
CA VAL A 18 -9.00 -4.40 -10.04
C VAL A 18 -10.14 -3.91 -9.15
N PHE A 19 -10.80 -2.80 -9.45
CA PHE A 19 -11.97 -2.36 -8.68
C PHE A 19 -13.25 -3.06 -9.11
N GLU A 20 -13.38 -3.30 -10.42
CA GLU A 20 -14.59 -3.86 -11.00
C GLU A 20 -14.29 -4.57 -12.32
N VAL A 21 -15.07 -5.62 -12.61
CA VAL A 21 -15.03 -6.33 -13.89
C VAL A 21 -16.42 -6.30 -14.51
N GLN A 22 -16.56 -5.68 -15.67
CA GLN A 22 -17.81 -5.63 -16.43
C GLN A 22 -17.57 -5.87 -17.92
N ASN A 23 -18.28 -6.85 -18.49
CA ASN A 23 -18.28 -7.13 -19.93
C ASN A 23 -16.87 -7.32 -20.56
N GLY A 24 -15.95 -7.94 -19.81
CA GLY A 24 -14.57 -8.17 -20.28
C GLY A 24 -13.65 -6.94 -20.23
N VAL A 25 -14.11 -5.85 -19.60
CA VAL A 25 -13.32 -4.66 -19.27
C VAL A 25 -13.20 -4.58 -17.75
N CYS A 26 -12.01 -4.25 -17.27
CA CYS A 26 -11.70 -4.07 -15.87
C CYS A 26 -11.48 -2.59 -15.59
N GLU A 27 -12.08 -2.06 -14.53
CA GLU A 27 -11.60 -0.83 -13.92
C GLU A 27 -10.42 -1.19 -13.02
N VAL A 28 -9.26 -0.59 -13.27
CA VAL A 28 -8.02 -0.88 -12.55
C VAL A 28 -7.50 0.38 -11.90
N GLY A 29 -7.42 0.41 -10.58
CA GLY A 29 -6.71 1.43 -9.83
C GLY A 29 -5.20 1.26 -9.99
N LEU A 30 -4.52 2.28 -10.50
CA LEU A 30 -3.08 2.20 -10.73
C LEU A 30 -2.33 2.34 -9.41
N LEU A 31 -1.38 1.44 -9.16
CA LEU A 31 -0.44 1.52 -8.05
C LEU A 31 0.85 2.21 -8.50
N ASP A 32 0.71 3.45 -8.97
CA ASP A 32 1.79 4.27 -9.50
C ASP A 32 1.71 5.67 -8.89
N PRO A 33 2.74 6.13 -8.14
CA PRO A 33 2.74 7.46 -7.53
C PRO A 33 2.67 8.60 -8.54
N MET A 34 2.99 8.36 -9.82
CA MET A 34 3.03 9.35 -10.90
C MET A 34 1.82 9.28 -11.83
N ALA A 35 0.88 8.37 -11.61
CA ALA A 35 -0.32 8.27 -12.43
C ALA A 35 -1.15 9.57 -12.34
N GLU A 36 -1.52 10.12 -13.51
CA GLU A 36 -2.42 11.28 -13.59
C GLU A 36 -3.88 10.89 -13.36
N GLU A 37 -4.24 9.65 -13.76
CA GLU A 37 -5.55 9.06 -13.56
C GLU A 37 -5.48 8.02 -12.44
N TYR A 38 -6.43 8.08 -11.51
CA TYR A 38 -6.51 7.15 -10.39
C TYR A 38 -6.81 5.71 -10.85
N SER A 39 -7.70 5.57 -11.83
CA SER A 39 -8.07 4.29 -12.42
C SER A 39 -8.18 4.37 -13.94
N LEU A 40 -7.95 3.23 -14.59
CA LEU A 40 -8.09 3.06 -16.03
C LEU A 40 -9.13 1.98 -16.36
N MET A 41 -9.85 2.17 -17.45
CA MET A 41 -10.66 1.11 -18.05
C MET A 41 -9.81 0.31 -19.02
N VAL A 42 -9.46 -0.93 -18.66
CA VAL A 42 -8.52 -1.77 -19.41
C VAL A 42 -9.21 -3.07 -19.84
N PRO A 43 -9.09 -3.51 -21.10
CA PRO A 43 -9.57 -4.83 -21.51
C PRO A 43 -8.90 -5.91 -20.67
N GLN A 44 -9.66 -6.89 -20.20
CA GLN A 44 -9.14 -7.99 -19.37
C GLN A 44 -7.99 -8.75 -20.05
N THR A 45 -7.97 -8.80 -21.39
CA THR A 45 -6.90 -9.44 -22.16
C THR A 45 -5.57 -8.67 -22.18
N ALA A 46 -5.55 -7.43 -21.70
CA ALA A 46 -4.36 -6.60 -21.57
C ALA A 46 -3.81 -6.56 -20.13
N LEU A 47 -4.39 -7.37 -19.25
CA LEU A 47 -3.98 -7.50 -17.85
C LEU A 47 -3.45 -8.90 -17.60
N GLU A 48 -2.41 -8.99 -16.78
CA GLU A 48 -1.87 -10.24 -16.27
C GLU A 48 -2.13 -10.28 -14.76
N GLU A 49 -2.93 -11.24 -14.33
CA GLU A 49 -3.22 -11.44 -12.90
C GLU A 49 -1.98 -12.02 -12.22
N LEU A 50 -1.59 -11.43 -11.10
CA LEU A 50 -0.47 -11.92 -10.29
C LEU A 50 -0.91 -13.13 -9.48
N ASP A 51 0.01 -14.09 -9.30
CA ASP A 51 -0.24 -15.23 -8.43
C ASP A 51 -0.37 -14.74 -6.97
N PRO A 52 -1.41 -15.15 -6.23
CA PRO A 52 -1.56 -14.76 -4.84
C PRO A 52 -0.49 -15.44 -3.98
N ALA A 53 0.31 -14.64 -3.27
CA ALA A 53 1.34 -15.16 -2.38
C ALA A 53 0.72 -15.78 -1.12
N THR A 54 1.21 -16.95 -0.72
CA THR A 54 0.92 -17.54 0.58
C THR A 54 1.89 -17.06 1.65
N ASP A 55 1.61 -17.37 2.91
CA ASP A 55 2.54 -17.15 4.01
C ASP A 55 3.92 -17.78 3.79
N ALA A 56 3.98 -18.91 3.07
CA ALA A 56 5.22 -19.59 2.74
C ALA A 56 6.05 -18.81 1.71
N ASP A 57 5.39 -18.06 0.83
CA ASP A 57 6.00 -17.30 -0.28
C ASP A 57 6.47 -15.90 0.17
N ARG A 58 5.99 -15.41 1.32
CA ARG A 58 6.23 -14.05 1.83
C ARG A 58 7.69 -13.63 1.80
N ARG A 59 8.61 -14.53 2.19
CA ARG A 59 10.05 -14.22 2.17
C ARG A 59 10.58 -13.98 0.75
N GLU A 60 10.11 -14.75 -0.22
CA GLU A 60 10.50 -14.55 -1.62
C GLU A 60 9.89 -13.28 -2.21
N LEU A 61 8.59 -13.05 -1.95
CA LEU A 61 7.88 -11.84 -2.37
C LEU A 61 8.56 -10.57 -1.84
N VAL A 62 8.85 -10.49 -0.53
CA VAL A 62 9.52 -9.32 0.06
C VAL A 62 10.99 -9.24 -0.37
N GLY A 63 11.67 -10.37 -0.53
CA GLY A 63 13.07 -10.41 -1.00
C GLY A 63 13.24 -9.92 -2.45
N ARG A 64 12.19 -9.97 -3.25
CA ARG A 64 12.13 -9.45 -4.63
C ARG A 64 11.03 -8.40 -4.80
N LEU A 65 10.80 -7.61 -3.74
CA LEU A 65 9.80 -6.57 -3.74
C LEU A 65 10.06 -5.60 -4.91
N ALA A 66 9.06 -5.45 -5.77
CA ALA A 66 9.03 -4.50 -6.87
C ALA A 66 8.21 -3.26 -6.50
N LEU A 67 7.13 -3.46 -5.74
CA LEU A 67 6.22 -2.41 -5.30
C LEU A 67 5.66 -2.73 -3.91
N LEU A 68 5.60 -1.71 -3.07
CA LEU A 68 4.71 -1.63 -1.91
C LEU A 68 3.86 -0.38 -2.07
N HIS A 69 2.55 -0.51 -1.89
CA HIS A 69 1.63 0.60 -1.77
C HIS A 69 0.87 0.49 -0.46
N LEU A 70 0.90 1.56 0.35
CA LEU A 70 0.14 1.65 1.60
C LEU A 70 -0.76 2.88 1.49
N ARG A 71 -2.06 2.67 1.65
CA ARG A 71 -3.04 3.74 1.82
C ARG A 71 -3.58 3.69 3.24
N VAL A 72 -3.66 4.84 3.88
CA VAL A 72 -4.30 5.03 5.19
C VAL A 72 -5.33 6.15 5.06
N THR A 73 -6.56 5.90 5.51
CA THR A 73 -7.67 6.87 5.44
C THR A 73 -8.34 7.02 6.79
N ARG A 74 -8.92 8.19 7.06
CA ARG A 74 -9.78 8.43 8.23
C ARG A 74 -11.20 8.75 7.79
N GLY A 75 -12.15 7.89 8.14
CA GLY A 75 -13.52 8.00 7.66
C GLY A 75 -13.61 7.98 6.13
N LEU A 76 -14.62 8.67 5.57
CA LEU A 76 -14.76 8.91 4.13
C LEU A 76 -13.88 10.06 3.61
N LEU A 77 -13.15 10.74 4.48
CA LEU A 77 -12.41 11.95 4.13
C LEU A 77 -10.97 11.57 3.82
N ALA A 78 -10.64 11.51 2.52
CA ALA A 78 -9.27 11.30 2.06
C ALA A 78 -8.28 12.36 2.58
N ARG A 79 -8.74 13.50 3.11
CA ARG A 79 -7.89 14.60 3.60
C ARG A 79 -7.06 14.28 4.84
N ASP A 80 -7.58 13.43 5.72
CA ASP A 80 -6.97 13.13 7.01
C ASP A 80 -6.16 11.82 6.97
N GLY A 81 -5.90 11.32 5.76
CA GLY A 81 -5.11 10.12 5.49
C GLY A 81 -3.77 10.43 4.81
N PHE A 82 -3.08 9.37 4.41
CA PHE A 82 -1.87 9.45 3.59
C PHE A 82 -1.73 8.22 2.70
N GLU A 83 -0.93 8.37 1.65
CA GLU A 83 -0.54 7.30 0.73
C GLU A 83 0.97 7.25 0.61
N LEU A 84 1.47 6.03 0.46
CA LEU A 84 2.87 5.75 0.38
C LEU A 84 3.15 4.70 -0.68
N TYR A 85 4.22 4.93 -1.44
CA TYR A 85 4.72 3.96 -2.39
C TYR A 85 6.20 3.70 -2.13
N VAL A 86 6.60 2.43 -2.19
CA VAL A 86 7.99 2.02 -2.34
C VAL A 86 8.10 1.29 -3.66
N GLY A 87 8.93 1.78 -4.57
CA GLY A 87 9.17 1.16 -5.86
C GLY A 87 10.66 1.13 -6.19
N ARG A 88 11.08 0.24 -7.08
CA ARG A 88 12.46 0.25 -7.58
C ARG A 88 12.59 1.25 -8.73
N ASN A 89 13.67 2.03 -8.72
CA ASN A 89 14.05 2.89 -9.84
C ASN A 89 14.89 2.13 -10.88
N GLU A 90 15.34 2.85 -11.91
CA GLU A 90 16.16 2.29 -13.00
C GLU A 90 17.51 1.71 -12.53
N ASP A 91 18.02 2.18 -11.39
CA ASP A 91 19.26 1.71 -10.75
C ASP A 91 19.03 0.56 -9.76
N ASP A 92 17.83 -0.02 -9.73
CA ASP A 92 17.41 -1.09 -8.81
C ASP A 92 17.43 -0.68 -7.32
N ALA A 93 17.40 0.62 -7.02
CA ALA A 93 17.29 1.15 -5.66
C ALA A 93 15.82 1.47 -5.31
N PHE A 94 15.44 1.29 -4.05
CA PHE A 94 14.10 1.65 -3.59
C PHE A 94 13.95 3.17 -3.49
N GLU A 95 12.94 3.72 -4.17
CA GLU A 95 12.46 5.07 -3.99
C GLU A 95 11.19 5.09 -3.15
N LEU A 96 11.16 6.00 -2.20
CA LEU A 96 10.04 6.28 -1.32
C LEU A 96 9.26 7.47 -1.85
N TRP A 97 7.95 7.30 -1.98
CA TRP A 97 7.02 8.34 -2.39
C TRP A 97 5.90 8.47 -1.38
N PHE A 98 5.42 9.69 -1.19
CA PHE A 98 4.44 10.01 -0.16
C PHE A 98 3.46 11.09 -0.61
N ALA A 99 2.21 10.94 -0.21
CA ALA A 99 1.16 11.95 -0.33
C ALA A 99 0.40 12.06 0.99
N GLN A 100 0.19 13.30 1.46
CA GLN A 100 -0.72 13.55 2.58
C GLN A 100 -2.06 14.04 2.04
N GLY A 101 -3.13 13.40 2.49
CA GLY A 101 -4.48 13.84 2.20
C GLY A 101 -4.79 13.82 0.69
N LEU A 102 -5.11 15.01 0.16
CA LEU A 102 -5.35 15.23 -1.27
C LEU A 102 -4.15 15.86 -2.00
N ALA A 103 -2.99 15.93 -1.34
CA ALA A 103 -1.78 16.46 -1.96
C ALA A 103 -1.29 15.54 -3.06
N ARG A 104 -0.56 16.11 -4.02
CA ARG A 104 0.12 15.31 -5.04
C ARG A 104 1.22 14.50 -4.39
N THR A 105 1.35 13.23 -4.78
CA THR A 105 2.45 12.36 -4.38
C THR A 105 3.81 12.94 -4.78
N GLN A 106 4.76 12.91 -3.86
CA GLN A 106 6.12 13.43 -4.05
C GLN A 106 7.15 12.39 -3.62
N ARG A 107 8.32 12.41 -4.28
CA ARG A 107 9.45 11.58 -3.87
C ARG A 107 10.04 12.12 -2.57
N VAL A 108 10.17 11.27 -1.57
CA VAL A 108 10.75 11.59 -0.26
C VAL A 108 12.24 11.29 -0.23
N ALA A 109 12.63 10.07 -0.61
CA ALA A 109 13.99 9.59 -0.49
C ALA A 109 14.28 8.41 -1.42
N THR A 110 15.56 8.10 -1.58
CA THR A 110 16.05 6.82 -2.12
C THR A 110 16.72 6.09 -0.97
N LEU A 111 16.35 4.83 -0.73
CA LEU A 111 16.92 4.01 0.32
C LEU A 111 18.33 3.55 -0.06
N ASP A 112 19.23 3.58 0.92
CA ASP A 112 20.49 2.84 0.83
C ASP A 112 20.26 1.34 1.11
N ALA A 113 21.33 0.55 1.02
CA ALA A 113 21.25 -0.89 1.21
C ALA A 113 20.81 -1.30 2.63
N ASP A 114 21.20 -0.54 3.65
CA ASP A 114 20.86 -0.84 5.05
C ASP A 114 19.38 -0.53 5.32
N ALA A 115 18.88 0.60 4.84
CA ALA A 115 17.47 0.97 4.93
C ALA A 115 16.57 0.03 4.11
N ALA A 116 17.03 -0.41 2.93
CA ALA A 116 16.34 -1.42 2.13
C ALA A 116 16.24 -2.77 2.87
N ALA A 117 17.32 -3.22 3.51
CA ALA A 117 17.32 -4.43 4.32
C ALA A 117 16.36 -4.31 5.52
N ASN A 118 16.36 -3.16 6.20
CA ASN A 118 15.44 -2.89 7.30
C ASN A 118 13.98 -2.92 6.85
N LEU A 119 13.65 -2.37 5.68
CA LEU A 119 12.31 -2.46 5.10
C LEU A 119 11.87 -3.92 4.92
N THR A 120 12.73 -4.76 4.35
CA THR A 120 12.44 -6.19 4.18
C THR A 120 12.16 -6.87 5.53
N GLU A 121 13.00 -6.65 6.54
CA GLU A 121 12.82 -7.26 7.87
C GLU A 121 11.51 -6.83 8.56
N VAL A 122 11.06 -5.60 8.31
CA VAL A 122 9.80 -5.05 8.84
C VAL A 122 8.58 -5.67 8.16
N LEU A 123 8.66 -5.96 6.86
CA LEU A 123 7.53 -6.49 6.09
C LEU A 123 7.30 -7.98 6.35
N LEU A 124 8.34 -8.74 6.67
CA LEU A 124 8.26 -10.18 6.92
C LEU A 124 7.29 -10.60 8.05
N PRO A 125 7.26 -9.94 9.23
CA PRO A 125 6.36 -10.31 10.31
C PRO A 125 4.92 -9.79 10.13
N LEU A 126 4.64 -8.96 9.12
CA LEU A 126 3.28 -8.46 8.90
C LEU A 126 2.35 -9.61 8.54
N GLY A 127 1.39 -9.89 9.42
CA GLY A 127 0.28 -10.80 9.18
C GLY A 127 -0.66 -10.20 8.15
N LEU A 128 -0.34 -10.40 6.88
CA LEU A 128 -1.18 -10.01 5.74
C LEU A 128 -2.04 -11.22 5.37
N ASP A 129 -3.14 -11.41 6.10
CA ASP A 129 -4.11 -12.44 5.74
C ASP A 129 -4.67 -12.13 4.36
N ALA A 130 -4.66 -13.13 3.48
CA ALA A 130 -5.14 -13.01 2.11
C ALA A 130 -6.64 -12.65 2.09
N TRP A 131 -7.04 -11.85 1.09
CA TRP A 131 -8.39 -11.39 0.81
C TRP A 131 -9.52 -12.37 1.19
N GLU A 132 -10.24 -12.05 2.26
CA GLU A 132 -11.62 -12.51 2.45
C GLU A 132 -12.48 -11.26 2.68
N ASP A 133 -13.08 -10.73 1.60
CA ASP A 133 -14.17 -9.72 1.60
C ASP A 133 -13.85 -8.22 1.42
N GLY A 134 -12.82 -7.87 0.65
CA GLY A 134 -12.77 -6.60 -0.10
C GLY A 134 -12.81 -5.29 0.70
N GLY A 135 -12.34 -5.29 1.95
CA GLY A 135 -12.10 -4.08 2.74
C GLY A 135 -13.34 -3.22 2.96
N ALA A 136 -14.07 -3.49 4.05
CA ALA A 136 -15.18 -2.62 4.42
C ALA A 136 -14.67 -1.20 4.74
N PRO A 137 -15.23 -0.14 4.13
CA PRO A 137 -14.82 1.24 4.43
C PRO A 137 -15.07 1.55 5.91
N CYS A 138 -14.04 2.06 6.59
CA CYS A 138 -14.17 2.52 7.97
C CYS A 138 -14.83 3.90 7.97
N LEU A 139 -16.09 3.99 8.43
CA LEU A 139 -16.83 5.26 8.47
C LEU A 139 -16.44 6.13 9.67
N ASP A 140 -16.14 5.50 10.81
CA ASP A 140 -15.95 6.17 12.11
C ASP A 140 -14.55 5.91 12.73
N GLY A 141 -13.52 5.75 11.91
CA GLY A 141 -12.17 5.41 12.36
C GLY A 141 -11.13 5.46 11.25
N TRP A 142 -10.07 4.68 11.42
CA TRP A 142 -9.01 4.51 10.43
C TRP A 142 -9.27 3.28 9.57
N GLY A 143 -9.08 3.43 8.27
CA GLY A 143 -8.96 2.33 7.31
C GLY A 143 -7.56 2.30 6.75
N TRP A 144 -7.08 1.13 6.38
CA TRP A 144 -5.83 1.00 5.64
C TRP A 144 -5.91 -0.13 4.62
N SER A 145 -5.17 0.00 3.53
CA SER A 145 -4.86 -1.07 2.59
C SER A 145 -3.37 -1.10 2.31
N LEU A 146 -2.81 -2.30 2.16
CA LEU A 146 -1.42 -2.54 1.82
C LEU A 146 -1.39 -3.52 0.66
N GLU A 147 -0.75 -3.14 -0.44
CA GLU A 147 -0.50 -4.01 -1.58
C GLU A 147 1.01 -4.19 -1.75
N LEU A 148 1.46 -5.44 -1.86
CA LEU A 148 2.82 -5.83 -2.12
C LEU A 148 2.89 -6.61 -3.42
N VAL A 149 3.87 -6.30 -4.26
CA VAL A 149 4.15 -7.02 -5.49
C VAL A 149 5.63 -7.33 -5.56
N GLY A 150 5.96 -8.59 -5.88
CA GLY A 150 7.34 -9.05 -6.00
C GLY A 150 7.40 -10.50 -6.46
N ALA A 151 8.50 -10.88 -7.11
CA ALA A 151 8.72 -12.25 -7.61
C ALA A 151 7.60 -12.81 -8.54
N GLY A 152 6.83 -11.96 -9.22
CA GLY A 152 5.68 -12.38 -10.04
C GLY A 152 4.41 -12.68 -9.23
N MET A 153 4.45 -12.44 -7.92
CA MET A 153 3.34 -12.66 -7.00
C MET A 153 2.82 -11.33 -6.44
N GLY A 154 1.59 -11.36 -5.94
CA GLY A 154 0.97 -10.25 -5.24
C GLY A 154 0.42 -10.69 -3.87
N GLN A 155 0.48 -9.79 -2.90
CA GLN A 155 -0.21 -9.93 -1.62
C GLN A 155 -0.87 -8.60 -1.27
N ALA A 156 -2.11 -8.63 -0.84
CA ALA A 156 -2.80 -7.45 -0.35
C ALA A 156 -3.45 -7.74 1.00
N ALA A 157 -3.52 -6.72 1.85
CA ALA A 157 -4.26 -6.76 3.10
C ALA A 157 -4.95 -5.43 3.34
N TYR A 158 -5.99 -5.45 4.16
CA TYR A 158 -6.65 -4.24 4.64
C TYR A 158 -7.02 -4.43 6.10
N GLY A 159 -7.27 -3.31 6.76
CA GLY A 159 -7.79 -3.35 8.11
C GLY A 159 -8.52 -2.07 8.46
N THR A 160 -9.23 -2.14 9.57
CA THR A 160 -9.90 -0.99 10.15
C THR A 160 -9.55 -0.90 11.63
N ALA A 161 -9.43 0.31 12.13
CA ALA A 161 -9.16 0.61 13.52
C ALA A 161 -10.14 1.70 14.01
N PRO A 162 -10.59 1.64 15.28
CA PRO A 162 -11.39 2.72 15.86
C PRO A 162 -10.67 4.07 15.83
N ALA A 163 -11.42 5.18 15.84
CA ALA A 163 -10.85 6.54 15.84
C ALA A 163 -9.96 6.88 17.05
N ALA A 164 -10.06 6.12 18.14
CA ALA A 164 -9.18 6.23 19.30
C ALA A 164 -8.43 4.91 19.46
N CYS A 165 -7.18 4.86 19.02
CA CYS A 165 -6.29 3.71 19.20
C CYS A 165 -5.56 3.78 20.56
N ALA A 166 -6.26 4.25 21.61
CA ALA A 166 -5.66 4.64 22.89
C ALA A 166 -5.13 3.44 23.69
N ASP A 167 -5.67 2.24 23.46
CA ASP A 167 -5.20 1.00 24.10
C ASP A 167 -4.58 0.07 23.05
N ALA A 168 -3.29 -0.19 23.23
CA ALA A 168 -2.48 -1.10 22.41
C ALA A 168 -2.97 -2.58 22.46
N ASP A 169 -3.92 -2.90 23.35
CA ASP A 169 -4.47 -4.25 23.55
C ASP A 169 -5.64 -4.59 22.60
N ALA A 170 -6.08 -3.65 21.76
CA ALA A 170 -7.05 -3.94 20.71
C ALA A 170 -6.29 -4.40 19.44
N GLY A 171 -6.12 -5.71 19.28
CA GLY A 171 -5.45 -6.36 18.14
C GLY A 171 -5.91 -5.95 16.72
N ALA A 172 -6.92 -5.10 16.59
CA ALA A 172 -7.31 -4.45 15.33
C ALA A 172 -6.27 -3.44 14.79
N CYS A 173 -5.32 -3.00 15.61
CA CYS A 173 -4.23 -2.08 15.19
C CYS A 173 -2.84 -2.75 15.12
N GLU A 174 -2.73 -4.01 15.55
CA GLU A 174 -1.47 -4.76 15.56
C GLU A 174 -1.05 -5.03 14.09
N GLY A 175 0.15 -4.63 13.70
CA GLY A 175 0.61 -4.64 12.30
C GLY A 175 0.68 -3.25 11.68
N LEU A 176 -0.41 -2.47 11.65
CA LEU A 176 -0.37 -1.10 11.09
C LEU A 176 0.55 -0.18 11.91
N ARG A 177 0.49 -0.28 13.24
CA ARG A 177 1.38 0.51 14.12
C ARG A 177 2.85 0.20 13.87
N ASP A 178 3.20 -1.08 13.78
CA ASP A 178 4.57 -1.52 13.58
C ASP A 178 5.07 -1.11 12.20
N LEU A 179 4.22 -1.25 11.17
CA LEU A 179 4.50 -0.77 9.82
C LEU A 179 4.72 0.75 9.80
N VAL A 180 3.83 1.54 10.37
CA VAL A 180 3.97 3.01 10.42
C VAL A 180 5.22 3.42 11.19
N THR A 181 5.52 2.76 12.32
CA THR A 181 6.72 3.02 13.12
C THR A 181 7.98 2.73 12.33
N ALA A 182 8.01 1.61 11.60
CA ALA A 182 9.14 1.23 10.77
C ALA A 182 9.32 2.17 9.57
N LEU A 183 8.23 2.52 8.89
CA LEU A 183 8.23 3.48 7.80
C LEU A 183 8.74 4.86 8.26
N ALA A 184 8.31 5.33 9.44
CA ALA A 184 8.87 6.53 10.06
C ALA A 184 10.38 6.42 10.29
N GLY A 185 10.85 5.25 10.75
CA GLY A 185 12.28 4.93 10.90
C GLY A 185 13.08 4.96 9.59
N LEU A 186 12.42 4.77 8.44
CA LEU A 186 13.00 4.89 7.10
C LEU A 186 12.99 6.35 6.57
N GLY A 187 12.58 7.31 7.38
CA GLY A 187 12.55 8.73 7.04
C GLY A 187 11.27 9.20 6.34
N LEU A 188 10.22 8.37 6.34
CA LEU A 188 8.93 8.77 5.82
C LEU A 188 8.24 9.74 6.78
N PRO A 189 7.52 10.74 6.27
CA PRO A 189 6.88 11.77 7.09
C PRO A 189 5.56 11.23 7.68
N VAL A 190 5.67 10.19 8.51
CA VAL A 190 4.56 9.56 9.23
C VAL A 190 4.94 9.30 10.68
N GLU A 191 3.95 9.22 11.55
CA GLU A 191 4.12 8.81 12.95
C GLU A 191 2.87 8.11 13.47
N TRP A 192 3.01 7.40 14.59
CA TRP A 192 1.88 6.84 15.32
C TRP A 192 1.58 7.67 16.58
N CYS A 193 0.42 8.30 16.60
CA CYS A 193 -0.10 9.12 17.71
C CYS A 193 -1.13 8.35 18.56
N PRO A 194 -1.53 8.88 19.74
CA PRO A 194 -2.58 8.27 20.56
C PRO A 194 -3.94 8.08 19.86
N ASP A 195 -4.25 8.91 18.86
CA ASP A 195 -5.47 8.83 18.05
C ASP A 195 -5.27 8.11 16.71
N GLY A 196 -4.11 7.49 16.47
CA GLY A 196 -3.83 6.66 15.28
C GLY A 196 -2.64 7.14 14.45
N PRO A 197 -2.51 6.67 13.20
CA PRO A 197 -1.43 7.04 12.30
C PRO A 197 -1.60 8.46 11.73
N HIS A 198 -0.53 9.24 11.65
CA HIS A 198 -0.57 10.61 11.09
C HIS A 198 0.56 10.83 10.11
N ALA A 199 0.31 11.71 9.14
CA ALA A 199 1.34 12.34 8.34
C ALA A 199 2.00 13.46 9.16
N THR A 200 3.33 13.49 9.21
CA THR A 200 4.13 14.54 9.89
C THR A 200 4.66 15.59 8.90
N GLY A 201 4.44 15.38 7.60
CA GLY A 201 4.96 16.22 6.53
C GLY A 201 3.95 17.22 5.98
N GLY A 202 3.71 18.32 6.69
CA GLY A 202 3.02 19.47 6.10
C GLY A 202 2.44 20.52 7.05
N ASP A 203 3.29 21.25 7.79
CA ASP A 203 3.06 22.70 7.90
C ASP A 203 3.53 23.30 6.56
N GLY A 204 2.60 23.66 5.66
CA GLY A 204 3.00 24.33 4.42
C GLY A 204 1.99 24.39 3.27
N ALA A 205 0.86 25.09 3.48
CA ALA A 205 0.37 26.13 2.56
C ALA A 205 -0.53 27.12 3.33
#